data_AF-A0AAV7HDR2-F1
#
_entry.id   AF-A0AAV7HDR2-F1
#
_cell.length_a   1.000
_cell.length_b   1.000
_cell.length_c   1.000
_cell.angle_alpha   90.00
_cell.angle_beta   90.00
_cell.angle_gamma   90.00
#
_symmetry.space_group_name_H-M   'P 1'
#
loop_
_entity.id
_entity.type
_entity.pdbx_description
1 polymer ?
#
loop_
_entity_poly.entity_id
_entity_poly.type
_entity_poly.pdbx_seq_one_letter_code
_entity_poly.pdbx_strand_id
1 'polypeptide(L)'
;MESSSPSVPFPLLQTPVEANYRACTIPYRFPSDNPRKATPIEIQWIDLFLNSVPSFRQRAENDPTVIDAPEKAEKFAQRLMIEILIYVYLLCRLREQALREFGFRDIFKKVKDEENAKAISLFEDVVRRNDAIDEGNRVENLIRGILAGNIFDLGSAQAKECSRCQCWVKRHWPTVATCLLRSSPPYDTDWESNLCTLNGNGRTFIGSFRRCSYTNGNENRNGINV
;
A
#
# COMPACT_ATOMS: atom_id res chain seq x y z
N MET A 1 -19.11 10.51 -7.11
CA MET A 1 -20.54 10.15 -7.10
C MET A 1 -20.70 9.00 -6.12
N GLU A 2 -21.28 9.23 -4.95
CA GLU A 2 -21.83 8.11 -4.18
C GLU A 2 -23.11 7.69 -4.88
N SER A 3 -23.21 6.40 -5.22
CA SER A 3 -24.43 5.84 -5.80
C SER A 3 -25.54 5.94 -4.77
N SER A 4 -26.72 6.45 -5.16
CA SER A 4 -27.92 6.49 -4.31
C SER A 4 -28.54 5.11 -4.05
N SER A 5 -27.99 4.05 -4.67
CA SER A 5 -28.48 2.69 -4.48
C SER A 5 -28.10 2.15 -3.10
N PRO A 6 -28.98 1.38 -2.46
CA PRO A 6 -28.69 0.74 -1.19
C PRO A 6 -27.50 -0.23 -1.32
N SER A 7 -26.63 -0.25 -0.31
CA SER A 7 -25.54 -1.22 -0.23
C SER A 7 -26.10 -2.62 -0.01
N VAL A 8 -25.72 -3.57 -0.86
CA VAL A 8 -26.04 -5.00 -0.71
C VAL A 8 -24.76 -5.80 -0.40
N PRO A 9 -24.86 -6.94 0.30
CA PRO A 9 -23.70 -7.79 0.54
C PRO A 9 -23.04 -8.28 -0.76
N PHE A 10 -21.73 -8.45 -0.74
CA PHE A 10 -21.00 -8.99 -1.89
C PHE A 10 -21.39 -10.46 -2.14
N PRO A 11 -21.80 -10.85 -3.36
CA PRO A 11 -22.42 -12.18 -3.61
C PRO A 11 -21.55 -13.39 -3.28
N LEU A 12 -20.22 -13.23 -3.25
CA LEU A 12 -19.29 -14.33 -2.94
C LEU A 12 -19.00 -14.46 -1.44
N LEU A 13 -19.60 -13.62 -0.58
CA LEU A 13 -19.49 -13.78 0.87
C LEU A 13 -20.39 -14.93 1.33
N GLN A 14 -19.86 -15.77 2.21
CA GLN A 14 -20.62 -16.85 2.82
C GLN A 14 -21.74 -16.31 3.70
N THR A 15 -22.96 -16.81 3.50
CA THR A 15 -24.13 -16.44 4.29
C THR A 15 -24.30 -17.37 5.51
N PRO A 16 -24.73 -16.85 6.69
CA PRO A 16 -25.06 -15.45 6.96
C PRO A 16 -23.79 -14.58 7.13
N VAL A 17 -23.77 -13.41 6.51
CA VAL A 17 -22.59 -12.54 6.44
C VAL A 17 -22.22 -12.01 7.82
N GLU A 18 -23.22 -11.72 8.64
CA GLU A 18 -23.08 -11.16 9.99
C GLU A 18 -22.31 -12.09 10.94
N ALA A 19 -22.35 -13.40 10.70
CA ALA A 19 -21.66 -14.39 11.52
C ALA A 19 -20.27 -14.75 10.99
N ASN A 20 -20.04 -14.62 9.68
CA ASN A 20 -18.89 -15.20 9.00
C ASN A 20 -17.90 -14.16 8.44
N TYR A 21 -18.31 -12.91 8.29
CA TYR A 21 -17.48 -11.86 7.68
C TYR A 21 -17.20 -10.70 8.63
N ARG A 22 -15.92 -10.38 8.78
CA ARG A 22 -15.43 -9.19 9.48
C ARG A 22 -14.45 -8.45 8.59
N ALA A 23 -14.80 -7.23 8.18
CA ALA A 23 -13.98 -6.43 7.27
C ALA A 23 -12.62 -6.03 7.87
N CYS A 24 -12.55 -5.73 9.17
CA CYS A 24 -11.30 -5.39 9.84
C CYS A 24 -10.47 -6.64 10.11
N THR A 25 -9.40 -6.84 9.33
CA THR A 25 -8.47 -7.97 9.48
C THR A 25 -7.79 -8.00 10.84
N ILE A 26 -7.42 -6.83 11.38
CA ILE A 26 -6.67 -6.73 12.63
C ILE A 26 -7.64 -6.46 13.79
N PRO A 27 -7.71 -7.34 14.80
CA PRO A 27 -8.47 -7.04 16.01
C PRO A 27 -7.72 -6.01 16.86
N TYR A 28 -8.31 -4.82 17.03
CA TYR A 28 -7.77 -3.80 17.93
C TYR A 28 -7.97 -4.15 19.41
N ARG A 29 -9.01 -4.94 19.70
CA ARG A 29 -9.48 -5.25 21.06
C ARG A 29 -10.21 -6.59 21.09
N PHE A 30 -10.04 -7.30 22.21
CA PHE A 30 -10.78 -8.50 22.57
C PHE A 30 -11.79 -8.23 23.69
N PRO A 31 -12.85 -9.05 23.83
CA PRO A 31 -13.85 -8.88 24.90
C PRO A 31 -13.28 -8.94 26.33
N SER A 32 -12.13 -9.59 26.51
CA SER A 32 -11.43 -9.68 27.80
C SER A 32 -10.66 -8.41 28.18
N ASP A 33 -10.44 -7.49 27.24
CA ASP A 33 -9.64 -6.30 27.48
C ASP A 33 -10.40 -5.26 28.32
N ASN A 34 -9.67 -4.50 29.13
CA ASN A 34 -10.27 -3.45 29.96
C ASN A 34 -10.86 -2.33 29.08
N PRO A 35 -12.18 -2.08 29.11
CA PRO A 35 -12.84 -1.12 28.23
C PRO A 35 -12.46 0.34 28.50
N ARG A 36 -11.85 0.64 29.65
CA ARG A 36 -11.42 1.99 30.05
C ARG A 36 -9.96 2.30 29.72
N LYS A 37 -9.21 1.35 29.17
CA LYS A 37 -7.80 1.53 28.81
C LYS A 37 -7.58 1.13 27.36
N ALA A 38 -6.89 1.98 26.61
CA ALA A 38 -6.49 1.65 25.24
C ALA A 38 -5.55 0.43 25.24
N THR A 39 -5.74 -0.48 24.29
CA THR A 39 -4.84 -1.63 24.10
C THR A 39 -3.55 -1.18 23.40
N PRO A 40 -2.45 -1.95 23.50
CA PRO A 40 -1.23 -1.66 22.75
C PRO A 40 -1.43 -1.60 21.24
N ILE A 41 -2.39 -2.36 20.69
CA ILE A 41 -2.70 -2.35 19.26
C ILE A 41 -3.46 -1.08 18.91
N GLU A 42 -4.45 -0.67 19.72
CA GLU A 42 -5.17 0.59 19.52
C GLU A 42 -4.20 1.78 19.52
N ILE A 43 -3.24 1.82 20.44
CA ILE A 43 -2.23 2.89 20.52
C ILE A 43 -1.38 2.94 19.25
N GLN A 44 -0.85 1.80 18.77
CA GLN A 44 -0.05 1.76 17.54
C GLN A 44 -0.83 2.27 16.31
N TRP A 45 -2.10 1.93 16.22
CA TRP A 45 -2.96 2.39 15.13
C TRP A 45 -3.33 3.87 15.27
N ILE A 46 -3.60 4.36 16.48
CA ILE A 46 -3.77 5.79 16.76
C ILE A 46 -2.53 6.56 16.28
N ASP A 47 -1.34 6.12 16.70
CA ASP A 47 -0.07 6.78 16.35
C ASP A 47 0.15 6.79 14.84
N LEU A 48 -0.12 5.67 14.14
CA LEU A 48 -0.05 5.59 12.69
C LEU A 48 -0.93 6.64 12.00
N PHE A 49 -2.17 6.79 12.45
CA PHE A 49 -3.10 7.76 11.87
C PHE A 49 -2.73 9.20 12.21
N LEU A 50 -2.30 9.48 13.45
CA LEU A 50 -1.81 10.80 13.85
C LEU A 50 -0.58 11.22 13.02
N ASN A 51 0.34 10.30 12.76
CA ASN A 51 1.51 10.55 11.92
C ASN A 51 1.15 10.86 10.46
N SER A 52 -0.03 10.47 10.00
CA SER A 52 -0.51 10.79 8.64
C SER A 52 -1.08 12.21 8.53
N VAL A 53 -1.59 12.79 9.62
CA VAL A 53 -2.31 14.08 9.65
C VAL A 53 -1.53 15.22 8.98
N PRO A 54 -0.22 15.43 9.24
CA PRO A 54 0.53 16.50 8.60
C PRO A 54 0.55 16.40 7.07
N SER A 55 0.62 15.18 6.52
CA SER A 55 0.63 14.98 5.06
C SER A 55 -0.73 15.30 4.43
N PHE A 56 -1.83 14.97 5.12
CA PHE A 56 -3.18 15.32 4.67
C PHE A 56 -3.43 16.81 4.78
N ARG A 57 -3.00 17.43 5.89
CA ARG A 57 -3.08 18.88 6.10
C ARG A 57 -2.35 19.63 4.99
N GLN A 58 -1.08 19.27 4.74
CA GLN A 58 -0.27 19.88 3.67
C GLN A 58 -0.95 19.77 2.29
N ARG A 59 -1.55 18.62 1.96
CA ARG A 59 -2.26 18.47 0.67
C ARG A 59 -3.54 19.29 0.61
N ALA A 60 -4.30 19.35 1.71
CA ALA A 60 -5.50 20.17 1.82
C ALA A 60 -5.19 21.67 1.73
N GLU A 61 -4.13 22.15 2.40
CA GLU A 61 -3.66 23.55 2.34
C GLU A 61 -3.35 24.01 0.91
N ASN A 62 -2.91 23.08 0.05
CA ASN A 62 -2.52 23.34 -1.33
C ASN A 62 -3.64 23.04 -2.35
N ASP A 63 -4.86 22.75 -1.90
CA ASP A 63 -6.00 22.50 -2.80
C ASP A 63 -6.54 23.84 -3.34
N PRO A 64 -6.34 24.14 -4.65
CA PRO A 64 -6.77 25.42 -5.22
C PRO A 64 -8.28 25.52 -5.42
N THR A 65 -9.02 24.41 -5.22
CA THR A 65 -10.48 24.37 -5.43
C THR A 65 -11.28 24.87 -4.23
N VAL A 66 -10.63 25.05 -3.08
CA VAL A 66 -11.26 25.45 -1.83
C VAL A 66 -10.81 26.86 -1.43
N ILE A 67 -11.78 27.78 -1.27
CA ILE A 67 -11.52 29.12 -0.74
C ILE A 67 -11.08 29.00 0.74
N ASP A 68 -10.05 29.75 1.12
CA ASP A 68 -9.41 29.72 2.45
C ASP A 68 -8.90 28.32 2.84
N ALA A 69 -8.37 27.58 1.86
CA ALA A 69 -7.83 26.23 2.04
C ALA A 69 -6.85 26.10 3.23
N PRO A 70 -5.91 27.03 3.48
CA PRO A 70 -5.00 26.91 4.64
C PRO A 70 -5.71 26.92 5.99
N GLU A 71 -6.69 27.82 6.18
CA GLU A 71 -7.43 27.90 7.45
C GLU A 71 -8.31 26.68 7.65
N LYS A 72 -8.97 26.20 6.58
CA LYS A 72 -9.80 25.00 6.61
C LYS A 72 -9.00 23.73 6.83
N ALA A 73 -7.80 23.63 6.26
CA ALA A 73 -6.91 22.51 6.47
C ALA A 73 -6.43 22.42 7.92
N GLU A 74 -6.15 23.56 8.56
CA GLU A 74 -5.81 23.60 9.98
C GLU A 74 -6.99 23.14 10.86
N LYS A 75 -8.20 23.64 10.61
CA LYS A 75 -9.41 23.17 11.31
C LYS A 75 -9.68 21.68 11.10
N PHE A 76 -9.46 21.19 9.88
CA PHE A 76 -9.51 19.76 9.54
C PHE A 76 -8.51 18.96 10.39
N ALA A 77 -7.25 19.37 10.46
CA ALA A 77 -6.22 18.65 11.20
C ALA A 77 -6.57 18.58 12.69
N GLN A 78 -6.97 19.69 13.30
CA GLN A 78 -7.39 19.74 14.69
C GLN A 78 -8.58 18.81 14.97
N ARG A 79 -9.59 18.82 14.09
CA ARG A 79 -10.76 17.95 14.21
C ARG A 79 -10.38 16.48 14.10
N LEU A 80 -9.59 16.13 13.09
CA LEU A 80 -9.18 14.75 12.84
C LEU A 80 -8.35 14.19 14.00
N MET A 81 -7.46 14.99 14.59
CA MET A 81 -6.67 14.57 15.76
C MET A 81 -7.57 14.19 16.95
N ILE A 82 -8.64 14.95 17.21
CA ILE A 82 -9.60 14.64 18.28
C ILE A 82 -10.36 13.35 17.94
N GLU A 83 -10.83 13.21 16.71
CA GLU A 83 -11.59 12.03 16.29
C GLU A 83 -10.77 10.74 16.30
N ILE A 84 -9.47 10.81 15.94
CA ILE A 84 -8.56 9.67 15.99
C ILE A 84 -8.45 9.11 17.41
N LEU A 85 -8.39 9.98 18.42
CA LEU A 85 -8.27 9.58 19.82
C LEU A 85 -9.53 8.91 20.38
N ILE A 86 -10.70 9.18 19.77
CA ILE A 86 -11.99 8.65 20.25
C ILE A 86 -12.38 7.37 19.51
N TYR A 87 -12.09 7.27 18.21
CA TYR A 87 -12.68 6.24 17.33
C TYR A 87 -11.64 5.48 16.50
N VAL A 88 -10.86 4.63 17.15
CA VAL A 88 -9.79 3.83 16.51
C VAL A 88 -10.26 2.93 15.35
N TYR A 89 -11.54 2.54 15.33
CA TYR A 89 -12.10 1.62 14.33
C TYR A 89 -12.77 2.32 13.13
N LEU A 90 -12.94 3.64 13.16
CA LEU A 90 -13.59 4.42 12.08
C LEU A 90 -12.64 5.42 11.41
N LEU A 91 -11.35 5.32 11.66
CA LEU A 91 -10.35 6.36 11.33
C LEU A 91 -10.35 6.76 9.85
N CYS A 92 -10.44 5.80 8.93
CA CYS A 92 -10.53 6.11 7.50
C CYS A 92 -11.82 6.86 7.14
N ARG A 93 -12.97 6.46 7.71
CA ARG A 93 -14.25 7.11 7.42
C ARG A 93 -14.31 8.53 7.98
N LEU A 94 -13.85 8.70 9.21
CA LEU A 94 -13.80 9.99 9.90
C LEU A 94 -12.91 10.98 9.18
N ARG A 95 -11.74 10.53 8.69
CA ARG A 95 -10.86 11.35 7.85
C ARG A 95 -11.56 11.88 6.60
N GLU A 96 -12.23 11.01 5.84
CA GLU A 96 -12.93 11.42 4.62
C GLU A 96 -14.12 12.33 4.92
N GLN A 97 -14.85 12.06 6.01
CA GLN A 97 -15.96 12.89 6.44
C GLN A 97 -15.48 14.29 6.83
N ALA A 98 -14.46 14.39 7.66
CA ALA A 98 -13.88 15.67 8.07
C ALA A 98 -13.40 16.49 6.87
N LEU A 99 -12.68 15.88 5.92
CA LEU A 99 -12.27 16.58 4.68
C LEU A 99 -13.46 17.17 3.92
N ARG A 100 -14.52 16.37 3.73
CA ARG A 100 -15.71 16.80 2.99
C ARG A 100 -16.49 17.90 3.68
N GLU A 101 -16.61 17.85 5.00
CA GLU A 101 -17.28 18.88 5.80
C GLU A 101 -16.59 20.25 5.67
N PHE A 102 -15.26 20.26 5.56
CA PHE A 102 -14.49 21.48 5.28
C PHE A 102 -14.45 21.86 3.79
N GLY A 103 -15.15 21.13 2.92
CA GLY A 103 -15.29 21.43 1.50
C GLY A 103 -14.25 20.78 0.60
N PHE A 104 -13.31 20.00 1.16
CA PHE A 104 -12.33 19.26 0.37
C PHE A 104 -12.97 18.01 -0.25
N ARG A 105 -13.06 17.98 -1.58
CA ARG A 105 -13.68 16.85 -2.31
C ARG A 105 -12.68 15.76 -2.68
N ASP A 106 -11.50 16.16 -3.18
CA ASP A 106 -10.40 15.24 -3.52
C ASP A 106 -9.06 15.99 -3.50
N ILE A 107 -8.45 16.08 -2.31
CA ILE A 107 -7.14 16.74 -2.12
C ILE A 107 -5.99 16.06 -2.88
N PHE A 108 -6.24 14.88 -3.47
CA PHE A 108 -5.26 14.11 -4.24
C PHE A 108 -5.46 14.23 -5.75
N LYS A 109 -6.51 14.92 -6.22
CA LYS A 109 -6.89 14.95 -7.64
C LYS A 109 -5.73 15.34 -8.56
N LYS A 110 -5.03 16.42 -8.23
CA LYS A 110 -3.89 16.92 -9.01
C LYS A 110 -2.78 15.87 -9.15
N VAL A 111 -2.40 15.25 -8.04
CA VAL A 111 -1.34 14.22 -8.02
C VAL A 111 -1.77 12.99 -8.81
N LYS A 112 -3.02 12.53 -8.62
CA LYS A 112 -3.60 11.41 -9.39
C LYS A 112 -3.60 11.68 -10.89
N ASP A 113 -3.94 12.90 -11.32
CA ASP A 113 -3.93 13.25 -12.75
C ASP A 113 -2.52 13.22 -13.34
N GLU A 114 -1.53 13.75 -12.62
CA GLU A 114 -0.13 13.73 -13.03
C GLU A 114 0.42 12.30 -13.09
N GLU A 115 0.10 11.46 -12.11
CA GLU A 115 0.51 10.05 -12.05
C GLU A 115 -0.19 9.22 -13.13
N ASN A 116 -1.49 9.40 -13.35
CA ASN A 116 -2.24 8.71 -14.40
C ASN A 116 -1.74 9.10 -15.80
N ALA A 117 -1.46 10.38 -16.06
CA ALA A 117 -0.91 10.81 -17.34
C ALA A 117 0.46 10.17 -17.62
N LYS A 118 1.32 10.10 -16.59
CA LYS A 118 2.62 9.40 -16.69
C LYS A 118 2.43 7.90 -16.91
N ALA A 119 1.52 7.25 -16.17
CA ALA A 119 1.25 5.81 -16.31
C ALA A 119 0.76 5.46 -17.71
N ILE A 120 -0.17 6.25 -18.27
CA ILE A 120 -0.66 6.10 -19.65
C ILE A 120 0.49 6.22 -20.66
N SER A 121 1.38 7.21 -20.48
CA SER A 121 2.53 7.38 -21.39
C SER A 121 3.51 6.21 -21.41
N LEU A 122 3.53 5.37 -20.37
CA LEU A 122 4.40 4.20 -20.24
C LEU A 122 3.69 2.88 -20.56
N PHE A 123 2.36 2.90 -20.68
CA PHE A 123 1.53 1.70 -20.75
C PHE A 123 1.89 0.82 -21.96
N GLU A 124 2.00 1.40 -23.15
CA GLU A 124 2.34 0.68 -24.38
C GLU A 124 3.69 -0.04 -24.26
N ASP A 125 4.70 0.64 -23.72
CA ASP A 125 6.03 0.07 -23.50
C ASP A 125 6.01 -1.08 -22.50
N VAL A 126 5.21 -0.98 -21.44
CA VAL A 126 5.07 -2.03 -20.41
C VAL A 126 4.36 -3.25 -21.00
N VAL A 127 3.30 -3.06 -21.78
CA VAL A 127 2.57 -4.16 -22.44
C VAL A 127 3.48 -4.88 -23.42
N ARG A 128 4.13 -4.15 -24.33
CA ARG A 128 5.05 -4.70 -25.33
C ARG A 128 6.19 -5.51 -24.71
N ARG A 129 6.72 -5.07 -23.56
CA ARG A 129 7.75 -5.82 -22.82
C ARG A 129 7.20 -7.11 -22.20
N ASN A 130 5.97 -7.12 -21.71
CA ASN A 130 5.33 -8.33 -21.18
C ASN A 130 4.98 -9.33 -22.29
N ASP A 131 4.54 -8.85 -23.46
CA ASP A 131 4.23 -9.71 -24.61
C ASP A 131 5.46 -10.43 -25.15
N ALA A 132 6.64 -9.82 -25.02
CA ALA A 132 7.92 -10.43 -25.40
C ALA A 132 8.42 -11.52 -24.42
N ILE A 133 7.78 -11.68 -23.25
CA ILE A 133 8.12 -12.73 -22.28
C ILE A 133 7.42 -14.03 -22.68
N ASP A 134 8.14 -15.15 -22.54
CA ASP A 134 7.58 -16.49 -22.69
C ASP A 134 6.35 -16.68 -21.78
N GLU A 135 5.34 -17.40 -22.29
CA GLU A 135 4.05 -17.60 -21.63
C GLU A 135 4.18 -18.14 -20.20
N GLY A 136 5.15 -19.03 -19.94
CA GLY A 136 5.37 -19.60 -18.61
C GLY A 136 5.82 -18.60 -17.54
N ASN A 137 6.49 -17.51 -17.94
CA ASN A 137 7.02 -16.49 -17.04
C ASN A 137 6.23 -15.17 -17.09
N ARG A 138 5.31 -15.00 -18.05
CA ARG A 138 4.58 -13.76 -18.26
C ARG A 138 3.67 -13.42 -17.08
N VAL A 139 2.96 -14.41 -16.53
CA VAL A 139 2.06 -14.23 -15.38
C VAL A 139 2.82 -13.75 -14.14
N GLU A 140 3.97 -14.37 -13.84
CA GLU A 140 4.83 -13.93 -12.74
C GLU A 140 5.29 -12.48 -12.94
N ASN A 141 5.71 -12.12 -14.15
CA ASN A 141 6.14 -10.76 -14.43
C ASN A 141 5.00 -9.74 -14.28
N LEU A 142 3.77 -10.11 -14.67
CA LEU A 142 2.58 -9.27 -14.48
C LEU A 142 2.25 -9.09 -12.99
N ILE A 143 2.27 -10.15 -12.19
CA ILE A 143 2.02 -10.05 -10.73
C ILE A 143 3.06 -9.14 -10.06
N ARG A 144 4.34 -9.33 -10.40
CA ARG A 144 5.42 -8.44 -9.95
C ARG A 144 5.16 -7.00 -10.36
N GLY A 145 4.66 -6.78 -11.57
CA GLY A 145 4.26 -5.47 -12.08
C GLY A 145 3.12 -4.84 -11.27
N ILE A 146 2.08 -5.61 -10.91
CA ILE A 146 0.97 -5.17 -10.07
C ILE A 146 1.46 -4.71 -8.69
N LEU A 147 2.32 -5.52 -8.04
CA LEU A 147 2.89 -5.19 -6.74
C LEU A 147 3.78 -3.95 -6.80
N ALA A 148 4.61 -3.83 -7.84
CA ALA A 148 5.46 -2.66 -8.06
C ALA A 148 4.62 -1.39 -8.31
N GLY A 149 3.54 -1.50 -9.09
CA GLY A 149 2.60 -0.41 -9.35
C GLY A 149 1.96 0.12 -8.07
N ASN A 150 1.55 -0.77 -7.16
CA ASN A 150 0.96 -0.39 -5.87
C ASN A 150 1.93 0.41 -4.99
N ILE A 151 3.22 0.05 -4.95
CA ILE A 151 4.23 0.80 -4.18
C ILE A 151 4.50 2.18 -4.80
N PHE A 152 4.50 2.25 -6.14
CA PHE A 152 4.69 3.50 -6.87
C PHE A 152 3.52 4.48 -6.64
N ASP A 153 2.28 3.98 -6.66
CA ASP A 153 1.04 4.75 -6.40
C ASP A 153 0.96 5.29 -4.97
N LEU A 154 1.46 4.56 -3.98
CA LEU A 154 1.45 4.99 -2.58
C LEU A 154 2.38 6.19 -2.28
N GLY A 155 3.09 6.71 -3.30
CA GLY A 155 3.87 7.95 -3.18
C GLY A 155 4.89 7.89 -2.05
N SER A 156 5.52 6.71 -1.86
CA SER A 156 6.54 6.51 -0.83
C SER A 156 7.53 7.69 -0.86
N ALA A 157 7.87 8.24 0.30
CA ALA A 157 8.77 9.39 0.39
C ALA A 157 10.11 9.14 -0.35
N GLN A 158 10.51 7.87 -0.48
CA GLN A 158 11.70 7.43 -1.22
C GLN A 158 11.51 7.37 -2.75
N ALA A 159 10.28 7.26 -3.28
CA ALA A 159 10.03 7.29 -4.72
C ALA A 159 10.00 8.71 -5.30
N LYS A 160 9.76 9.73 -4.47
CA LYS A 160 9.63 11.14 -4.90
C LYS A 160 10.93 11.78 -5.38
N GLU A 161 12.09 11.25 -5.00
CA GLU A 161 13.41 11.77 -5.42
C GLU A 161 13.82 11.30 -6.83
N CYS A 162 12.98 10.53 -7.51
CA CYS A 162 13.31 9.95 -8.80
C CYS A 162 12.82 10.82 -9.98
N SER A 163 13.52 11.91 -10.27
CA SER A 163 13.57 12.52 -11.62
C SER A 163 14.08 11.53 -12.70
N ARG A 164 14.45 10.32 -12.27
CA ARG A 164 14.88 9.15 -13.04
C ARG A 164 13.72 8.25 -13.51
N CYS A 165 12.44 8.58 -13.34
CA CYS A 165 11.30 7.70 -13.70
C CYS A 165 11.39 7.06 -15.11
N GLN A 166 11.88 7.79 -16.12
CA GLN A 166 12.13 7.22 -17.45
C GLN A 166 13.29 6.20 -17.48
N CYS A 167 14.36 6.42 -16.72
CA CYS A 167 15.44 5.45 -16.55
C CYS A 167 15.04 4.28 -15.63
N TRP A 168 14.11 4.47 -14.70
CA TRP A 168 13.75 3.50 -13.67
C TRP A 168 12.91 2.34 -14.25
N VAL A 169 11.86 2.66 -15.01
CA VAL A 169 11.10 1.66 -15.80
C VAL A 169 11.97 1.06 -16.91
N LYS A 170 12.81 1.86 -17.58
CA LYS A 170 13.68 1.36 -18.67
C LYS A 170 14.79 0.42 -18.19
N ARG A 171 15.36 0.64 -16.99
CA ARG A 171 16.59 -0.04 -16.51
C ARG A 171 16.35 -1.05 -15.38
N HIS A 172 15.20 -1.00 -14.69
CA HIS A 172 14.98 -1.77 -13.46
C HIS A 172 13.62 -2.49 -13.37
N TRP A 173 12.81 -2.56 -14.44
CA TRP A 173 11.60 -3.39 -14.43
C TRP A 173 11.88 -4.87 -14.06
N PRO A 174 12.97 -5.52 -14.55
CA PRO A 174 13.35 -6.85 -14.07
C PRO A 174 14.02 -6.82 -12.67
N THR A 175 14.69 -5.72 -12.33
CA THR A 175 15.61 -5.67 -11.17
C THR A 175 14.94 -5.22 -9.88
N VAL A 176 13.93 -4.35 -9.89
CA VAL A 176 13.26 -3.86 -8.67
C VAL A 176 12.25 -4.87 -8.14
N ALA A 177 11.52 -5.56 -9.02
CA ALA A 177 10.74 -6.73 -8.62
C ALA A 177 11.65 -7.81 -8.02
N THR A 178 12.91 -7.89 -8.46
CA THR A 178 13.87 -8.84 -7.90
C THR A 178 14.52 -8.31 -6.62
N CYS A 179 14.82 -7.01 -6.47
CA CYS A 179 15.51 -6.47 -5.29
C CYS A 179 14.60 -6.24 -4.08
N LEU A 180 13.36 -5.74 -4.25
CA LEU A 180 12.44 -5.54 -3.12
C LEU A 180 11.78 -6.86 -2.68
N LEU A 181 11.57 -7.81 -3.59
CA LEU A 181 11.07 -9.16 -3.25
C LEU A 181 12.21 -10.18 -2.98
N ARG A 182 13.50 -9.82 -3.16
CA ARG A 182 14.64 -10.66 -2.71
C ARG A 182 14.88 -10.56 -1.21
N SER A 183 14.53 -9.44 -0.61
CA SER A 183 14.83 -9.17 0.80
C SER A 183 13.94 -9.96 1.75
N SER A 184 12.80 -10.48 1.29
CA SER A 184 11.93 -11.41 2.01
C SER A 184 11.03 -12.11 1.01
N PRO A 185 10.82 -13.45 1.09
CA PRO A 185 9.70 -14.06 0.38
C PRO A 185 8.41 -13.31 0.77
N PRO A 186 7.41 -13.18 -0.12
CA PRO A 186 6.12 -12.66 0.28
C PRO A 186 5.68 -13.42 1.54
N TYR A 187 5.25 -12.69 2.58
CA TYR A 187 4.85 -13.27 3.86
C TYR A 187 3.71 -14.30 3.72
N ASP A 188 3.05 -14.32 2.55
CA ASP A 188 2.08 -15.31 2.13
C ASP A 188 2.74 -16.31 1.14
N THR A 189 2.79 -17.58 1.55
CA THR A 189 3.48 -18.67 0.86
C THR A 189 2.67 -19.29 -0.29
N ASP A 190 1.42 -18.86 -0.50
CA ASP A 190 0.54 -19.44 -1.53
C ASP A 190 0.86 -18.98 -2.97
N TRP A 191 1.93 -18.19 -3.13
CA TRP A 191 2.50 -17.76 -4.41
C TRP A 191 2.62 -18.90 -5.44
N GLU A 192 3.21 -20.02 -5.04
CA GLU A 192 3.46 -21.15 -5.96
C GLU A 192 2.16 -21.84 -6.37
N SER A 193 1.21 -21.98 -5.42
CA SER A 193 -0.11 -22.57 -5.66
C SER A 193 -0.95 -21.73 -6.64
N ASN A 194 -0.91 -20.41 -6.47
CA ASN A 194 -1.65 -19.48 -7.33
C ASN A 194 -1.08 -19.42 -8.75
N LEU A 195 0.24 -19.45 -8.92
CA LEU A 195 0.86 -19.53 -10.25
C LEU A 195 0.54 -20.84 -10.99
N CYS A 196 0.53 -21.97 -10.27
CA CYS A 196 0.16 -23.27 -10.86
C CYS A 196 -1.28 -23.27 -11.37
N THR A 197 -2.20 -22.63 -10.63
CA THR A 197 -3.61 -22.53 -11.00
C THR A 197 -3.80 -21.63 -12.23
N LEU A 198 -3.09 -20.50 -12.30
CA LEU A 198 -3.20 -19.54 -13.40
C LEU A 198 -2.58 -20.05 -14.72
N ASN A 199 -1.54 -20.87 -14.65
CA ASN A 199 -0.89 -21.44 -15.83
C ASN A 199 -1.58 -22.69 -16.39
N GLY A 200 -2.71 -23.14 -15.81
CA GLY A 200 -3.54 -24.24 -16.30
C GLY A 200 -2.87 -25.63 -16.36
N ASN A 201 -1.61 -25.72 -15.94
CA ASN A 201 -0.80 -26.92 -15.96
C ASN A 201 -0.46 -27.25 -14.51
N GLY A 202 -0.96 -28.36 -13.98
CA GLY A 202 -0.66 -28.88 -12.64
C GLY A 202 0.80 -29.29 -12.41
N ARG A 203 1.76 -28.54 -12.96
CA ARG A 203 3.19 -28.68 -12.69
C ARG A 203 3.59 -27.60 -11.69
N THR A 204 3.93 -28.04 -10.50
CA THR A 204 4.68 -27.25 -9.52
C THR A 204 5.94 -26.70 -10.16
N PHE A 205 6.06 -25.38 -10.22
CA PHE A 205 7.30 -24.73 -10.59
C PHE A 205 8.26 -24.90 -9.41
N ILE A 206 9.12 -25.93 -9.45
CA ILE A 206 10.23 -26.06 -8.51
C ILE A 206 11.31 -25.05 -8.93
N GLY A 207 11.02 -23.76 -8.73
CA GLY A 207 12.03 -22.71 -8.71
C GLY A 207 12.78 -22.81 -7.39
N SER A 208 13.82 -23.64 -7.34
CA SER A 208 14.63 -23.84 -6.14
C SER A 208 15.09 -22.49 -5.58
N PHE A 209 14.47 -22.03 -4.48
CA PHE A 209 15.02 -21.00 -3.61
C PHE A 209 16.27 -21.62 -2.96
N ARG A 210 17.40 -21.61 -3.66
CA ARG A 210 18.68 -21.96 -3.04
C ARG A 210 18.93 -20.94 -1.95
N ARG A 211 18.73 -21.37 -0.71
CA ARG A 211 19.17 -20.69 0.51
C ARG A 211 20.67 -20.46 0.37
N CYS A 212 21.08 -19.24 0.03
CA CYS A 212 22.49 -18.88 0.05
C CYS A 212 22.88 -18.76 1.52
N SER A 213 23.63 -19.74 2.02
CA SER A 213 24.17 -19.76 3.37
C SER A 213 25.00 -18.49 3.58
N TYR A 214 24.58 -17.65 4.54
CA TYR A 214 25.44 -16.58 5.06
C TYR A 214 26.61 -17.26 5.79
N THR A 215 27.78 -17.35 5.15
CA THR A 215 29.02 -17.56 5.87
C THR A 215 29.40 -16.23 6.52
N ASN A 216 29.29 -16.15 7.84
CA ASN A 216 29.81 -15.05 8.63
C ASN A 216 31.31 -14.91 8.38
N GLY A 217 31.70 -13.94 7.55
CA GLY A 217 33.07 -13.47 7.41
C GLY A 217 33.48 -12.71 8.66
N ASN A 218 33.91 -13.46 9.66
CA ASN A 218 34.55 -12.97 10.87
C ASN A 218 36.05 -12.80 10.56
N GLU A 219 36.43 -11.70 9.90
CA GLU A 219 37.83 -11.35 9.70
C GLU A 219 38.34 -10.47 10.85
N ASN A 220 38.92 -11.18 11.83
CA ASN A 220 40.09 -10.84 12.63
C ASN A 220 40.42 -9.35 12.87
N ARG A 221 40.02 -8.87 14.06
CA ARG A 221 40.89 -8.00 14.86
C ARG A 221 41.89 -8.88 15.60
N ASN A 222 43.17 -8.78 15.27
CA ASN A 222 44.27 -8.96 16.21
C ASN A 222 45.50 -8.24 15.67
N GLY A 223 46.07 -7.39 16.51
CA GLY A 223 47.07 -6.40 16.15
C GLY A 223 48.46 -6.96 15.87
N ILE A 224 49.29 -6.09 15.32
CA ILE A 224 50.74 -6.19 15.36
C ILE A 224 51.25 -4.90 15.99
N ASN A 225 51.88 -5.04 17.15
CA ASN A 225 52.83 -4.08 17.70
C ASN A 225 54.04 -3.99 16.76
N VAL A 226 54.39 -2.77 16.32
CA VAL A 226 55.68 -2.12 16.57
C VAL A 226 55.42 -0.61 16.62
#